data_AF-A0A851JHZ2-F1
#
_entry.id   AF-A0A851JHZ2-F1
#
_cell.length_a   1.000
_cell.length_b   1.000
_cell.length_c   1.000
_cell.angle_alpha   90.00
_cell.angle_beta   90.00
_cell.angle_gamma   90.00
#
_symmetry.space_group_name_H-M   'P 1'
#
loop_
_entity.id
_entity.type
_entity.pdbx_description
1 polymer ?
#
loop_
_entity_poly.entity_id
_entity_poly.type
_entity_poly.pdbx_seq_one_letter_code
_entity_poly.pdbx_strand_id
1 'polypeptide(L)'
;AVFYSSKDANQVLRIQKRANTFLEELKPGSVERECVEELCDFEEASEIFETREATQLSFPTSVSDGDQCEKHPCSNGTCKDNIGKFSCICNKGWEGVLCNYEVKYSNCSVDNGGCEHFCREDPAEQHRLCRCASGYQLRDDHTTCEPVVEFPCGRVKLDYIENKADFNIRLIDGTAGRRGGSPWQIMLQNTKGKFLCGGVLIHPAWVLTAAHCLEEHTGFRVKLGKFRFRPEADEQTIWIDKWVTHENYTKKTSDNDIAMLHLAEHVMYYKYALPICLPTRNLAEQELMRSGKQMVVTGWGSTSERNSSYAASLRYIEIPVVPRNECAQAMSFPVSDNMLCAGSLGDRKDSCSGDSGGPMFTRYKDTWFLVGLVSWGEGCGRREKFGVYTKVSQYLEWIEHHIAMSAPSKG
;
A
#
# COMPACT_ATOMS: atom_id res chain seq x y z
N ALA A 1 9.84 -25.78 -70.77
CA ALA A 1 9.61 -25.47 -69.35
C ALA A 1 8.87 -26.63 -68.74
N VAL A 2 9.54 -27.46 -67.94
CA VAL A 2 8.92 -28.61 -67.29
C VAL A 2 8.46 -28.13 -65.92
N PHE A 3 7.17 -27.79 -65.81
CA PHE A 3 6.55 -27.50 -64.53
C PHE A 3 6.12 -28.83 -63.90
N TYR A 4 6.77 -29.23 -62.81
CA TYR A 4 6.33 -30.33 -61.96
C TYR A 4 5.02 -29.96 -61.25
N SER A 5 4.15 -30.94 -61.03
CA SER A 5 2.87 -30.73 -60.33
C SER A 5 3.11 -30.46 -58.84
N SER A 6 2.20 -29.70 -58.19
CA SER A 6 2.30 -29.42 -56.74
C SER A 6 2.25 -30.67 -55.86
N LYS A 7 1.77 -31.80 -56.39
CA LYS A 7 1.78 -33.11 -55.71
C LYS A 7 3.16 -33.78 -55.75
N ASP A 8 3.99 -33.48 -56.75
CA ASP A 8 5.33 -34.04 -56.90
C ASP A 8 6.40 -33.20 -56.17
N ALA A 9 6.16 -31.89 -56.00
CA ALA A 9 7.04 -31.01 -55.24
C ALA A 9 7.17 -31.40 -53.74
N ASN A 10 6.14 -32.03 -53.18
CA ASN A 10 6.14 -32.52 -51.78
C ASN A 10 6.79 -33.90 -51.58
N GLN A 11 7.22 -34.58 -52.65
CA GLN A 11 7.95 -35.87 -52.51
C GLN A 11 9.47 -35.70 -52.33
N VAL A 12 10.04 -34.53 -52.68
CA VAL A 12 11.49 -34.30 -52.68
C VAL A 12 12.03 -33.72 -51.37
N LEU A 13 11.16 -33.27 -50.45
CA LEU A 13 11.56 -32.82 -49.12
C LEU A 13 10.96 -33.72 -48.03
N ARG A 14 11.13 -35.04 -48.15
CA ARG A 14 11.15 -35.88 -46.95
C ARG A 14 12.51 -35.66 -46.28
N ILE A 15 12.61 -34.66 -45.42
CA ILE A 15 13.71 -34.56 -44.47
C ILE A 15 13.65 -35.84 -43.63
N GLN A 16 14.55 -36.79 -43.90
CA GLN A 16 14.73 -37.93 -43.00
C GLN A 16 15.22 -37.36 -41.68
N LYS A 17 14.50 -37.63 -40.59
CA LYS A 17 15.02 -37.40 -39.24
C LYS A 17 16.37 -38.10 -39.14
N ARG A 18 17.42 -37.34 -38.81
CA ARG A 18 18.78 -37.85 -38.59
C ARG A 18 18.92 -38.48 -37.20
N ALA A 19 17.89 -38.29 -36.40
CA ALA A 19 17.81 -38.67 -35.02
C ALA A 19 17.15 -40.07 -34.84
N ASN A 20 17.40 -40.72 -33.70
CA ASN A 20 17.14 -42.13 -33.37
C ASN A 20 17.91 -43.10 -34.28
N THR A 21 19.16 -42.77 -34.63
CA THR A 21 20.02 -43.63 -35.47
C THR A 21 21.00 -44.46 -34.64
N PHE A 22 21.28 -45.69 -35.10
CA PHE A 22 22.26 -46.57 -34.44
C PHE A 22 23.64 -45.87 -34.38
N LEU A 23 24.17 -45.66 -33.16
CA LEU A 23 25.41 -44.91 -32.82
C LEU A 23 25.29 -43.38 -32.84
N GLU A 24 24.10 -42.81 -32.67
CA GLU A 24 23.89 -41.37 -32.63
C GLU A 24 24.67 -40.62 -31.54
N GLU A 25 24.69 -41.14 -30.32
CA GLU A 25 25.39 -40.51 -29.18
C GLU A 25 26.91 -40.46 -29.30
N LEU A 26 27.48 -41.06 -30.35
CA LEU A 26 28.91 -40.90 -30.69
C LEU A 26 29.18 -39.66 -31.55
N LYS A 27 28.14 -38.95 -31.98
CA LYS A 27 28.25 -37.73 -32.79
C LYS A 27 28.25 -36.51 -31.85
N PRO A 28 28.97 -35.43 -32.22
CA PRO A 28 28.95 -34.20 -31.42
C PRO A 28 27.53 -33.62 -31.35
N GLY A 29 27.15 -33.17 -30.14
CA GLY A 29 25.84 -32.63 -29.81
C GLY A 29 25.43 -31.49 -30.75
N SER A 30 24.15 -31.50 -31.16
CA SER A 30 23.60 -30.53 -32.11
C SER A 30 22.15 -30.22 -31.78
N VAL A 31 21.84 -28.94 -31.57
CA VAL A 31 20.49 -28.47 -31.19
C VAL A 31 19.43 -28.97 -32.17
N GLU A 32 19.65 -28.84 -33.49
CA GLU A 32 18.68 -29.33 -34.48
C GLU A 32 18.38 -30.82 -34.37
N ARG A 33 19.35 -31.65 -33.93
CA ARG A 33 19.21 -33.10 -33.97
C ARG A 33 18.65 -33.65 -32.67
N GLU A 34 19.25 -33.25 -31.55
CA GLU A 34 18.90 -33.76 -30.22
C GLU A 34 17.62 -33.08 -29.71
N CYS A 35 17.46 -31.77 -29.96
CA CYS A 35 16.42 -30.96 -29.31
C CYS A 35 15.30 -30.44 -30.23
N VAL A 36 15.45 -30.57 -31.55
CA VAL A 36 14.43 -30.13 -32.53
C VAL A 36 13.87 -31.32 -33.32
N GLU A 37 14.72 -32.22 -33.80
CA GLU A 37 14.28 -33.47 -34.42
C GLU A 37 13.77 -34.48 -33.35
N GLU A 38 14.23 -34.34 -32.09
CA GLU A 38 13.91 -35.16 -30.89
C GLU A 38 13.66 -34.34 -29.62
N LEU A 39 13.18 -35.02 -28.58
CA LEU A 39 12.96 -34.44 -27.26
C LEU A 39 14.20 -34.73 -26.40
N CYS A 40 15.13 -33.78 -26.34
CA CYS A 40 16.33 -33.90 -25.51
C CYS A 40 16.04 -33.60 -24.03
N ASP A 41 16.82 -34.20 -23.13
CA ASP A 41 16.83 -33.84 -21.73
C ASP A 41 17.89 -32.77 -21.40
N PHE A 42 17.92 -32.33 -20.13
CA PHE A 42 18.81 -31.25 -19.70
C PHE A 42 20.30 -31.65 -19.76
N GLU A 43 20.60 -32.94 -19.59
CA GLU A 43 21.97 -33.46 -19.63
C GLU A 43 22.47 -33.41 -21.07
N GLU A 44 21.67 -33.88 -22.02
CA GLU A 44 21.96 -33.83 -23.46
C GLU A 44 22.11 -32.39 -23.97
N ALA A 45 21.25 -31.46 -23.54
CA ALA A 45 21.44 -30.05 -23.90
C ALA A 45 22.64 -29.40 -23.22
N SER A 46 23.03 -29.85 -22.04
CA SER A 46 24.24 -29.37 -21.36
C SER A 46 25.51 -29.82 -22.06
N GLU A 47 25.47 -30.87 -22.87
CA GLU A 47 26.58 -31.28 -23.73
C GLU A 47 26.72 -30.38 -24.97
N ILE A 48 25.62 -29.76 -25.41
CA ILE A 48 25.60 -28.83 -26.55
C ILE A 48 26.02 -27.43 -26.13
N PHE A 49 25.49 -26.95 -25.01
CA PHE A 49 25.77 -25.64 -24.48
C PHE A 49 26.80 -25.79 -23.34
N GLU A 50 28.07 -25.59 -23.67
CA GLU A 50 29.28 -25.83 -22.84
C GLU A 50 29.23 -25.36 -21.38
N THR A 51 28.31 -24.45 -21.04
CA THR A 51 28.06 -24.02 -19.66
C THR A 51 26.59 -24.19 -19.29
N ARG A 52 26.35 -24.60 -18.04
CA ARG A 52 25.01 -24.79 -17.48
C ARG A 52 24.12 -23.55 -17.58
N GLU A 53 24.73 -22.37 -17.51
CA GLU A 53 24.07 -21.07 -17.69
C GLU A 53 23.63 -20.85 -19.15
N ALA A 54 24.49 -21.19 -20.12
CA ALA A 54 24.16 -21.12 -21.53
C ALA A 54 23.08 -22.14 -21.92
N THR A 55 23.11 -23.34 -21.33
CA THR A 55 22.05 -24.35 -21.47
C THR A 55 20.72 -23.78 -20.98
N GLN A 56 20.70 -23.21 -19.77
CA GLN A 56 19.48 -22.69 -19.17
C GLN A 56 18.89 -21.47 -19.90
N LEU A 57 19.73 -20.68 -20.59
CA LEU A 57 19.33 -19.54 -21.42
C LEU A 57 18.85 -19.94 -22.83
N SER A 58 19.36 -21.05 -23.36
CA SER A 58 19.19 -21.44 -24.77
C SER A 58 18.28 -22.66 -24.95
N PHE A 59 17.98 -23.39 -23.87
CA PHE A 59 17.03 -24.50 -23.86
C PHE A 59 15.60 -23.97 -23.99
N PRO A 60 14.82 -24.39 -25.01
CA PRO A 60 13.44 -23.95 -25.14
C PRO A 60 12.62 -24.41 -23.93
N THR A 61 11.92 -23.47 -23.29
CA THR A 61 11.08 -23.74 -22.11
C THR A 61 10.04 -24.82 -22.37
N SER A 62 9.49 -24.83 -23.59
CA SER A 62 8.54 -25.83 -24.08
C SER A 62 9.04 -27.27 -24.07
N VAL A 63 10.36 -27.52 -24.11
CA VAL A 63 10.93 -28.88 -24.01
C VAL A 63 10.99 -29.33 -22.55
N SER A 64 11.08 -28.39 -21.61
CA SER A 64 11.11 -28.68 -20.18
C SER A 64 9.72 -28.98 -19.60
N ASP A 65 8.67 -28.28 -20.05
CA ASP A 65 7.32 -28.41 -19.46
C ASP A 65 6.14 -28.22 -20.44
N GLY A 66 6.40 -28.26 -21.74
CA GLY A 66 5.40 -28.09 -22.80
C GLY A 66 5.12 -26.62 -23.13
N ASP A 67 4.77 -26.31 -24.39
CA ASP A 67 4.48 -24.94 -24.81
C ASP A 67 3.12 -24.46 -24.26
N GLN A 68 3.13 -23.54 -23.31
CA GLN A 68 1.91 -23.00 -22.71
C GLN A 68 1.19 -21.99 -23.61
N CYS A 69 1.81 -21.57 -24.72
CA CYS A 69 1.22 -20.71 -25.73
C CYS A 69 0.41 -21.46 -26.80
N GLU A 70 0.48 -22.79 -26.87
CA GLU A 70 -0.22 -23.60 -27.88
C GLU A 70 -1.76 -23.38 -27.85
N LYS A 71 -2.32 -23.12 -26.68
CA LYS A 71 -3.76 -22.85 -26.50
C LYS A 71 -4.19 -21.44 -26.86
N HIS A 72 -3.30 -20.59 -27.36
CA HIS A 72 -3.56 -19.20 -27.71
C HIS A 72 -4.23 -18.40 -26.56
N PRO A 73 -3.62 -18.36 -25.36
CA PRO A 73 -4.26 -17.77 -24.19
C PRO A 73 -4.42 -16.23 -24.26
N CYS A 74 -3.61 -15.55 -25.08
CA CYS A 74 -3.63 -14.09 -25.21
C CYS A 74 -4.66 -13.63 -26.24
N SER A 75 -5.65 -12.84 -25.84
CA SER A 75 -6.73 -12.38 -26.73
C SER A 75 -6.26 -11.33 -27.74
N ASN A 76 -5.64 -10.25 -27.26
CA ASN A 76 -5.11 -9.16 -28.10
C ASN A 76 -3.63 -8.92 -27.82
N GLY A 77 -2.81 -9.95 -27.96
CA GLY A 77 -1.38 -9.87 -27.69
C GLY A 77 -0.58 -11.06 -28.20
N THR A 78 0.73 -10.98 -28.03
CA THR A 78 1.66 -12.06 -28.35
C THR A 78 1.95 -12.86 -27.09
N CYS A 79 1.78 -14.18 -27.16
CA CYS A 79 2.12 -15.08 -26.05
C CYS A 79 3.63 -15.33 -26.00
N LYS A 80 4.20 -15.27 -24.80
CA LYS A 80 5.57 -15.65 -24.48
C LYS A 80 5.54 -16.79 -23.48
N ASP A 81 6.05 -17.94 -23.91
CA ASP A 81 6.25 -19.12 -23.09
C ASP A 81 7.40 -18.88 -22.10
N ASN A 82 7.23 -19.27 -20.84
CA ASN A 82 8.28 -19.24 -19.82
C ASN A 82 8.22 -20.53 -19.00
N ILE A 83 9.25 -20.81 -18.21
CA ILE A 83 9.28 -21.98 -17.33
C ILE A 83 8.10 -21.92 -16.33
N GLY A 84 7.21 -22.90 -16.43
CA GLY A 84 6.04 -23.15 -15.59
C GLY A 84 4.85 -22.22 -15.85
N LYS A 85 4.95 -21.30 -16.83
CA LYS A 85 3.92 -20.28 -17.07
C LYS A 85 4.11 -19.56 -18.41
N PHE A 86 3.02 -19.07 -18.98
CA PHE A 86 3.08 -18.09 -20.06
C PHE A 86 2.94 -16.65 -19.56
N SER A 87 3.25 -15.70 -20.45
CA SER A 87 3.00 -14.27 -20.27
C SER A 87 2.49 -13.67 -21.57
N CYS A 88 1.58 -12.71 -21.52
CA CYS A 88 1.08 -12.02 -22.71
C CYS A 88 1.72 -10.63 -22.84
N ILE A 89 2.25 -10.32 -24.03
CA ILE A 89 2.60 -8.95 -24.42
C ILE A 89 1.43 -8.37 -25.18
N CYS A 90 0.70 -7.45 -24.56
CA CYS A 90 -0.50 -6.89 -25.13
C CYS A 90 -0.21 -5.91 -26.27
N ASN A 91 -1.07 -5.93 -27.28
CA ASN A 91 -1.08 -4.93 -28.33
C ASN A 91 -1.44 -3.56 -27.76
N LYS A 92 -1.04 -2.48 -28.44
CA LYS A 92 -1.35 -1.12 -28.03
C LYS A 92 -2.87 -0.93 -27.82
N GLY A 93 -3.26 -0.45 -26.64
CA GLY A 93 -4.66 -0.25 -26.26
C GLY A 93 -5.28 -1.41 -25.48
N TRP A 94 -4.53 -2.48 -25.19
CA TRP A 94 -4.99 -3.62 -24.39
C TRP A 94 -4.13 -3.84 -23.16
N GLU A 95 -4.75 -4.27 -22.07
CA GLU A 95 -4.11 -4.60 -20.78
C GLU A 95 -4.74 -5.85 -20.13
N GLY A 96 -4.17 -6.21 -18.97
CA GLY A 96 -4.48 -7.43 -18.23
C GLY A 96 -3.61 -8.62 -18.63
N VAL A 97 -3.62 -9.66 -17.80
CA VAL A 97 -2.78 -10.86 -17.95
C VAL A 97 -3.04 -11.58 -19.27
N LEU A 98 -4.28 -11.51 -19.80
CA LEU A 98 -4.69 -12.15 -21.05
C LEU A 98 -4.95 -11.15 -22.19
N CYS A 99 -4.63 -9.86 -22.01
CA CYS A 99 -4.87 -8.80 -23.00
C CYS A 99 -6.33 -8.71 -23.46
N ASN A 100 -7.26 -8.84 -22.53
CA ASN A 100 -8.70 -8.86 -22.75
C ASN A 100 -9.41 -7.59 -22.24
N TYR A 101 -8.66 -6.63 -21.69
CA TYR A 101 -9.21 -5.36 -21.21
C TYR A 101 -8.69 -4.19 -22.05
N GLU A 102 -9.58 -3.26 -22.39
CA GLU A 102 -9.19 -2.04 -23.10
C GLU A 102 -8.55 -1.02 -22.14
N VAL A 103 -7.44 -0.42 -22.58
CA VAL A 103 -6.72 0.60 -21.81
C VAL A 103 -7.53 1.90 -21.79
N LYS A 104 -8.05 2.25 -20.61
CA LYS A 104 -8.82 3.50 -20.41
C LYS A 104 -7.95 4.70 -20.08
N TYR A 105 -6.80 4.48 -19.46
CA TYR A 105 -5.88 5.53 -19.02
C TYR A 105 -4.47 5.16 -19.43
N SER A 106 -3.73 6.09 -20.03
CA SER A 106 -2.33 5.91 -20.42
C SER A 106 -1.35 6.33 -19.32
N ASN A 107 -1.77 7.21 -18.41
CA ASN A 107 -0.93 7.80 -17.37
C ASN A 107 -1.68 7.87 -16.03
N CYS A 108 -1.04 8.36 -14.98
CA CYS A 108 -1.61 8.41 -13.63
C CYS A 108 -2.35 9.72 -13.32
N SER A 109 -2.35 10.68 -14.24
CA SER A 109 -2.78 12.05 -13.98
C SER A 109 -4.30 12.21 -13.82
N VAL A 110 -5.10 11.27 -14.32
CA VAL A 110 -6.57 11.29 -14.26
C VAL A 110 -7.06 10.04 -13.56
N ASP A 111 -7.89 10.21 -12.52
CA ASP A 111 -8.47 9.14 -11.69
C ASP A 111 -7.44 8.09 -11.24
N ASN A 112 -6.25 8.54 -10.83
CA ASN A 112 -5.13 7.66 -10.45
C ASN A 112 -4.81 6.60 -11.53
N GLY A 113 -4.98 6.94 -12.82
CA GLY A 113 -4.83 6.01 -13.92
C GLY A 113 -5.75 4.79 -13.82
N GLY A 114 -6.92 4.88 -13.18
CA GLY A 114 -7.81 3.74 -12.97
C GLY A 114 -7.30 2.69 -11.98
N CYS A 115 -6.14 2.89 -11.35
CA CYS A 115 -5.61 1.98 -10.34
C CYS A 115 -6.41 2.09 -9.03
N GLU A 116 -6.76 0.95 -8.43
CA GLU A 116 -7.51 0.94 -7.17
C GLU A 116 -6.70 1.48 -5.99
N HIS A 117 -5.39 1.25 -5.98
CA HIS A 117 -4.48 1.77 -4.96
C HIS A 117 -3.42 2.71 -5.54
N PHE A 118 -2.33 2.18 -6.07
CA PHE A 118 -1.18 3.01 -6.45
C PHE A 118 -0.97 2.99 -7.94
N CYS A 119 -0.80 4.17 -8.54
CA CYS A 119 -0.40 4.32 -9.92
C CYS A 119 1.04 4.84 -10.00
N ARG A 120 1.84 4.21 -10.87
CA ARG A 120 3.18 4.68 -11.23
C ARG A 120 3.30 4.72 -12.75
N GLU A 121 3.92 5.76 -13.27
CA GLU A 121 4.26 5.85 -14.69
C GLU A 121 5.61 5.19 -14.94
N ASP A 122 5.71 4.40 -16.01
CA ASP A 122 6.96 3.88 -16.52
C ASP A 122 7.57 4.89 -17.51
N PRO A 123 8.71 5.52 -17.19
CA PRO A 123 9.34 6.49 -18.08
C PRO A 123 9.83 5.86 -19.40
N ALA A 124 10.14 4.56 -19.42
CA ALA A 124 10.72 3.89 -20.57
C ALA A 124 9.65 3.51 -21.60
N GLU A 125 8.54 2.93 -21.13
CA GLU A 125 7.52 2.32 -21.98
C GLU A 125 6.27 3.19 -22.15
N GLN A 126 6.24 4.39 -21.55
CA GLN A 126 5.12 5.36 -21.59
C GLN A 126 3.76 4.75 -21.21
N HIS A 127 3.75 3.78 -20.30
CA HIS A 127 2.54 3.20 -19.73
C HIS A 127 2.46 3.43 -18.23
N ARG A 128 1.24 3.42 -17.70
CA ARG A 128 1.01 3.35 -16.26
C ARG A 128 1.10 1.90 -15.75
N LEU A 129 1.41 1.74 -14.48
CA LEU A 129 1.46 0.49 -13.74
C LEU A 129 0.68 0.66 -12.45
N CYS A 130 -0.24 -0.27 -12.16
CA CYS A 130 -0.90 -0.33 -10.87
C CYS A 130 -0.13 -1.22 -9.89
N ARG A 131 -0.16 -0.84 -8.62
CA ARG A 131 0.35 -1.63 -7.49
C ARG A 131 -0.62 -1.54 -6.32
N CYS A 132 -0.57 -2.55 -5.45
CA CYS A 132 -1.47 -2.65 -4.31
C CYS A 132 -0.75 -2.39 -2.98
N ALA A 133 -1.52 -1.95 -1.98
CA ALA A 133 -1.06 -1.81 -0.60
C ALA A 133 -0.79 -3.16 0.06
N SER A 134 -0.07 -3.14 1.19
CA SER A 134 0.28 -4.35 1.94
C SER A 134 -0.95 -5.17 2.34
N GLY A 135 -0.92 -6.48 2.06
CA GLY A 135 -2.05 -7.38 2.29
C GLY A 135 -3.01 -7.48 1.11
N TYR A 136 -2.71 -6.84 -0.03
CA TYR A 136 -3.49 -6.93 -1.26
C TYR A 136 -2.65 -7.44 -2.43
N GLN A 137 -3.30 -8.06 -3.40
CA GLN A 137 -2.72 -8.51 -4.66
C GLN A 137 -3.47 -7.89 -5.85
N LEU A 138 -2.72 -7.52 -6.89
CA LEU A 138 -3.28 -6.99 -8.13
C LEU A 138 -3.96 -8.13 -8.89
N ARG A 139 -5.20 -7.90 -9.34
CA ARG A 139 -5.95 -8.85 -10.16
C ARG A 139 -5.41 -8.92 -11.59
N ASP A 140 -5.90 -9.92 -12.32
CA ASP A 140 -5.57 -10.17 -13.72
C ASP A 140 -5.97 -9.02 -14.66
N ASP A 141 -6.85 -8.11 -14.24
CA ASP A 141 -7.20 -6.89 -14.98
C ASP A 141 -6.14 -5.77 -14.87
N HIS A 142 -5.07 -5.98 -14.09
CA HIS A 142 -3.99 -5.03 -13.82
C HIS A 142 -4.43 -3.69 -13.20
N THR A 143 -5.64 -3.59 -12.62
CA THR A 143 -6.16 -2.34 -12.03
C THR A 143 -6.74 -2.52 -10.63
N THR A 144 -7.41 -3.64 -10.38
CA THR A 144 -8.11 -3.95 -9.12
C THR A 144 -7.20 -4.64 -8.11
N CYS A 145 -7.35 -4.29 -6.84
CA CYS A 145 -6.56 -4.80 -5.72
C CYS A 145 -7.44 -5.61 -4.76
N GLU A 146 -7.22 -6.92 -4.71
CA GLU A 146 -7.96 -7.82 -3.83
C GLU A 146 -7.18 -8.17 -2.57
N PRO A 147 -7.85 -8.27 -1.41
CA PRO A 147 -7.19 -8.59 -0.15
C PRO A 147 -6.81 -10.08 -0.14
N VAL A 148 -5.56 -10.39 0.18
CA VAL A 148 -5.05 -11.77 0.23
C VAL A 148 -4.71 -12.25 1.64
N VAL A 149 -4.96 -11.40 2.63
CA VAL A 149 -4.80 -11.71 4.06
C VAL A 149 -6.09 -11.39 4.80
N GLU A 150 -6.28 -11.97 5.99
CA GLU A 150 -7.50 -11.77 6.79
C GLU A 150 -7.67 -10.34 7.31
N PHE A 151 -6.56 -9.65 7.58
CA PHE A 151 -6.52 -8.28 8.10
C PHE A 151 -5.57 -7.42 7.26
N PRO A 152 -5.95 -7.05 6.03
CA PRO A 152 -5.13 -6.17 5.20
C PRO A 152 -5.17 -4.75 5.76
N CYS A 153 -4.20 -3.91 5.41
CA CYS A 153 -4.20 -2.54 5.90
C CYS A 153 -5.45 -1.79 5.43
N GLY A 154 -5.93 -0.82 6.23
CA GLY A 154 -6.97 0.11 5.80
C GLY A 154 -8.34 -0.52 5.51
N ARG A 155 -8.56 -1.81 5.81
CA ARG A 155 -9.85 -2.49 5.60
C ARG A 155 -10.48 -2.91 6.92
N VAL A 156 -11.53 -2.22 7.31
CA VAL A 156 -12.21 -2.48 8.59
C VAL A 156 -13.09 -3.72 8.44
N LYS A 157 -12.71 -4.83 9.10
CA LYS A 157 -13.39 -6.12 8.97
C LYS A 157 -14.89 -6.09 9.35
N LEU A 158 -15.28 -5.22 10.28
CA LEU A 158 -16.67 -5.08 10.71
C LEU A 158 -17.60 -4.61 9.59
N ASP A 159 -17.09 -3.86 8.61
CA ASP A 159 -17.89 -3.29 7.53
C ASP A 159 -18.46 -4.37 6.60
N TYR A 160 -17.79 -5.53 6.52
CA TYR A 160 -18.19 -6.66 5.67
C TYR A 160 -18.94 -7.77 6.42
N ILE A 161 -18.66 -7.99 7.72
CA ILE A 161 -19.34 -9.03 8.52
C ILE A 161 -20.83 -8.68 8.74
N GLU A 162 -21.16 -7.39 8.85
CA GLU A 162 -22.52 -6.95 9.19
C GLU A 162 -23.45 -6.78 7.98
N ASN A 163 -23.04 -7.14 6.75
CA ASN A 163 -23.86 -7.04 5.53
C ASN A 163 -24.63 -5.71 5.40
N LYS A 164 -24.01 -4.60 5.83
CA LYS A 164 -24.49 -3.25 5.52
C LYS A 164 -23.66 -2.74 4.37
N ALA A 165 -24.08 -3.08 3.16
CA ALA A 165 -23.55 -2.61 1.87
C ALA A 165 -23.68 -1.09 1.65
N ASP A 166 -23.85 -0.31 2.71
CA ASP A 166 -23.95 1.14 2.67
C ASP A 166 -23.65 1.70 4.07
N PHE A 167 -22.41 1.53 4.53
CA PHE A 167 -21.93 2.33 5.67
C PHE A 167 -21.67 3.76 5.17
N ASN A 168 -22.77 4.49 4.99
CA ASN A 168 -22.81 5.81 5.57
C ASN A 168 -22.52 5.60 7.06
N ILE A 169 -21.28 5.82 7.49
CA ILE A 169 -21.08 6.27 8.87
C ILE A 169 -22.15 7.38 9.01
N ARG A 170 -23.15 7.22 9.87
CA ARG A 170 -24.24 8.20 9.95
C ARG A 170 -23.69 9.36 10.76
N LEU A 171 -22.92 10.19 10.07
CA LEU A 171 -22.02 11.22 10.57
C LEU A 171 -22.83 12.48 10.90
N ILE A 172 -23.13 12.69 12.17
CA ILE A 172 -23.73 13.94 12.65
C ILE A 172 -22.84 14.46 13.77
N ASP A 173 -22.22 15.62 13.57
CA ASP A 173 -21.62 16.50 14.58
C ASP A 173 -21.00 15.83 15.83
N GLY A 174 -19.73 15.42 15.75
CA GLY A 174 -18.94 15.04 16.92
C GLY A 174 -19.49 13.83 17.70
N THR A 175 -20.20 12.92 17.04
CA THR A 175 -20.80 11.73 17.65
C THR A 175 -19.80 10.76 18.26
N ALA A 176 -20.28 9.94 19.20
CA ALA A 176 -19.53 8.80 19.72
C ALA A 176 -19.15 7.88 18.55
N GLY A 177 -17.89 7.50 18.47
CA GLY A 177 -17.43 6.51 17.52
C GLY A 177 -18.07 5.14 17.80
N ARG A 178 -17.82 4.20 16.90
CA ARG A 178 -18.19 2.80 17.10
C ARG A 178 -16.96 2.02 17.55
N ARG A 179 -17.15 1.07 18.46
CA ARG A 179 -16.10 0.09 18.81
C ARG A 179 -15.64 -0.63 17.53
N GLY A 180 -14.35 -0.51 17.22
CA GLY A 180 -13.76 -1.06 15.99
C GLY A 180 -13.90 -0.20 14.73
N GLY A 181 -14.44 1.02 14.81
CA GLY A 181 -14.52 1.93 13.67
C GLY A 181 -13.20 2.60 13.28
N SER A 182 -12.21 2.58 14.18
CA SER A 182 -10.84 3.05 13.93
C SER A 182 -9.86 2.05 14.59
N PRO A 183 -9.68 0.85 14.00
CA PRO A 183 -8.89 -0.22 14.62
C PRO A 183 -7.39 0.07 14.62
N TRP A 184 -6.92 1.02 13.81
CA TRP A 184 -5.54 1.52 13.83
C TRP A 184 -5.29 2.56 14.93
N GLN A 185 -6.32 2.99 15.67
CA GLN A 185 -6.16 3.97 16.74
C GLN A 185 -5.33 3.40 17.90
N ILE A 186 -4.31 4.16 18.29
CA ILE A 186 -3.46 3.85 19.45
C ILE A 186 -3.72 4.83 20.58
N MET A 187 -3.72 4.30 21.81
CA MET A 187 -3.62 5.10 23.03
C MET A 187 -2.18 5.03 23.56
N LEU A 188 -1.46 6.15 23.52
CA LEU A 188 -0.11 6.25 24.06
C LEU A 188 -0.16 6.59 25.56
N GLN A 189 0.59 5.82 26.35
CA GLN A 189 0.71 6.03 27.78
C GLN A 189 2.18 6.03 28.21
N ASN A 190 2.49 6.74 29.30
CA ASN A 190 3.77 6.56 29.97
C ASN A 190 3.81 5.26 30.80
N THR A 191 4.97 4.95 31.38
CA THR A 191 5.18 3.80 32.27
C THR A 191 4.23 3.74 33.47
N LYS A 192 3.74 4.89 33.95
CA LYS A 192 2.76 5.00 35.05
C LYS A 192 1.31 4.80 34.61
N GLY A 193 1.07 4.58 33.31
CA GLY A 193 -0.26 4.41 32.74
C GLY A 193 -1.05 5.71 32.54
N LYS A 194 -0.41 6.88 32.66
CA LYS A 194 -1.02 8.17 32.32
C LYS A 194 -1.17 8.26 30.81
N PHE A 195 -2.37 8.60 30.34
CA PHE A 195 -2.62 8.93 28.94
C PHE A 195 -1.85 10.19 28.53
N LEU A 196 -1.18 10.12 27.39
CA LEU A 196 -0.39 11.22 26.84
C LEU A 196 -1.04 11.76 25.57
N CYS A 197 -1.16 10.89 24.57
CA CYS A 197 -1.49 11.23 23.20
C CYS A 197 -2.18 10.06 22.48
N GLY A 198 -2.66 10.33 21.28
CA GLY A 198 -3.00 9.32 20.29
C GLY A 198 -1.76 8.78 19.56
N GLY A 199 -2.03 7.81 18.68
CA GLY A 199 -1.07 7.26 17.74
C GLY A 199 -1.80 6.45 16.68
N VAL A 200 -1.05 5.91 15.73
CA VAL A 200 -1.59 5.19 14.58
C VAL A 200 -0.78 3.93 14.29
N LEU A 201 -1.44 2.78 14.24
CA LEU A 201 -0.83 1.53 13.84
C LEU A 201 -0.65 1.50 12.31
N ILE A 202 0.59 1.35 11.84
CA ILE A 202 0.92 1.29 10.41
C ILE A 202 1.59 -0.04 10.01
N HIS A 203 2.10 -0.80 10.97
CA HIS A 203 2.81 -2.06 10.79
C HIS A 203 2.64 -2.92 12.06
N PRO A 204 2.81 -4.26 12.02
CA PRO A 204 2.67 -5.09 13.22
C PRO A 204 3.61 -4.67 14.37
N ALA A 205 4.73 -4.04 14.04
CA ALA A 205 5.77 -3.62 14.98
C ALA A 205 5.93 -2.10 15.10
N TRP A 206 5.18 -1.29 14.35
CA TRP A 206 5.41 0.16 14.29
C TRP A 206 4.13 0.99 14.41
N VAL A 207 4.22 2.00 15.26
CA VAL A 207 3.19 3.02 15.50
C VAL A 207 3.74 4.40 15.17
N LEU A 208 2.95 5.22 14.48
CA LEU A 208 3.21 6.65 14.31
C LEU A 208 2.54 7.47 15.42
N THR A 209 3.17 8.57 15.79
CA THR A 209 2.62 9.60 16.68
C THR A 209 3.30 10.94 16.40
N ALA A 210 2.93 11.99 17.13
CA ALA A 210 3.59 13.28 17.06
C ALA A 210 4.87 13.28 17.93
N ALA A 211 5.92 13.97 17.50
CA ALA A 211 7.19 14.02 18.21
C ALA A 211 7.05 14.68 19.59
N HIS A 212 6.23 15.74 19.69
CA HIS A 212 5.99 16.44 20.96
C HIS A 212 5.37 15.55 22.05
N CYS A 213 4.72 14.44 21.67
CA CYS A 213 4.13 13.49 22.62
C CYS A 213 5.18 12.65 23.37
N LEU A 214 6.42 12.63 22.88
CA LEU A 214 7.52 11.84 23.45
C LEU A 214 8.45 12.67 24.34
N GLU A 215 8.25 13.98 24.41
CA GLU A 215 9.07 14.86 25.23
C GLU A 215 8.87 14.56 26.74
N GLU A 216 9.95 14.69 27.51
CA GLU A 216 9.92 14.66 28.98
C GLU A 216 9.43 13.33 29.60
N HIS A 217 9.58 12.21 28.89
CA HIS A 217 9.18 10.87 29.34
C HIS A 217 10.29 9.84 29.16
N THR A 218 10.40 8.91 30.11
CA THR A 218 11.49 7.91 30.16
C THR A 218 11.09 6.53 29.62
N GLY A 219 9.84 6.36 29.22
CA GLY A 219 9.34 5.10 28.69
C GLY A 219 7.85 5.13 28.40
N PHE A 220 7.43 4.26 27.50
CA PHE A 220 6.10 4.28 26.91
C PHE A 220 5.51 2.88 26.81
N ARG A 221 4.19 2.84 26.79
CA ARG A 221 3.41 1.68 26.37
C ARG A 221 2.24 2.15 25.53
N VAL A 222 1.81 1.30 24.61
CA VAL A 222 0.64 1.55 23.78
C VAL A 222 -0.48 0.61 24.16
N LYS A 223 -1.72 1.08 24.02
CA LYS A 223 -2.90 0.23 24.06
C LYS A 223 -3.65 0.27 22.74
N LEU A 224 -4.04 -0.91 22.26
CA LEU A 224 -4.75 -1.14 21.00
C LEU A 224 -6.13 -1.73 21.25
N GLY A 225 -7.04 -1.58 20.28
CA GLY A 225 -8.39 -2.11 20.39
C GLY A 225 -9.29 -1.40 21.40
N LYS A 226 -8.86 -0.20 21.84
CA LYS A 226 -9.60 0.60 22.81
C LYS A 226 -10.73 1.36 22.15
N PHE A 227 -11.87 1.39 22.84
CA PHE A 227 -12.98 2.28 22.56
C PHE A 227 -13.24 3.21 23.73
N ARG A 228 -13.22 2.70 24.97
CA ARG A 228 -13.42 3.51 26.19
C ARG A 228 -12.10 3.74 26.91
N PHE A 229 -12.00 4.81 27.70
CA PHE A 229 -10.83 5.03 28.57
C PHE A 229 -10.66 3.96 29.64
N ARG A 230 -11.77 3.36 30.08
CA ARG A 230 -11.74 2.25 31.04
C ARG A 230 -11.11 1.00 30.40
N PRO A 231 -10.55 0.09 31.21
CA PRO A 231 -10.04 -1.19 30.70
C PRO A 231 -11.14 -1.98 29.97
N GLU A 232 -10.78 -2.59 28.84
CA GLU A 232 -11.65 -3.47 28.06
C GLU A 232 -10.98 -4.84 27.87
N ALA A 233 -11.75 -5.92 27.88
CA ALA A 233 -11.21 -7.29 27.87
C ALA A 233 -10.40 -7.62 26.60
N ASP A 234 -10.78 -7.04 25.47
CA ASP A 234 -10.14 -7.32 24.17
C ASP A 234 -9.00 -6.35 23.85
N GLU A 235 -8.51 -5.54 24.79
CA GLU A 235 -7.42 -4.58 24.52
C GLU A 235 -6.04 -5.25 24.59
N GLN A 236 -5.12 -4.86 23.71
CA GLN A 236 -3.71 -5.28 23.80
C GLN A 236 -2.91 -4.16 24.43
N THR A 237 -2.01 -4.48 25.37
CA THR A 237 -1.04 -3.53 25.94
C THR A 237 0.36 -3.99 25.58
N ILE A 238 1.12 -3.15 24.87
CA ILE A 238 2.46 -3.49 24.37
C ILE A 238 3.44 -2.40 24.79
N TRP A 239 4.62 -2.82 25.24
CA TRP A 239 5.71 -1.90 25.63
C TRP A 239 6.47 -1.39 24.41
N ILE A 240 7.04 -0.19 24.54
CA ILE A 240 7.93 0.38 23.52
C ILE A 240 9.37 0.10 23.92
N ASP A 241 10.13 -0.54 23.04
CA ASP A 241 11.56 -0.83 23.24
C ASP A 241 12.47 0.22 22.57
N LYS A 242 12.00 0.87 21.50
CA LYS A 242 12.69 1.94 20.80
C LYS A 242 11.69 2.96 20.27
N TRP A 243 12.08 4.23 20.28
CA TRP A 243 11.36 5.28 19.58
C TRP A 243 12.33 6.18 18.81
N VAL A 244 11.85 6.76 17.72
CA VAL A 244 12.62 7.65 16.87
C VAL A 244 11.78 8.90 16.60
N THR A 245 12.29 10.05 17.00
CA THR A 245 11.76 11.36 16.62
C THR A 245 12.44 11.81 15.34
N HIS A 246 11.71 12.43 14.42
CA HIS A 246 12.31 12.97 13.20
C HIS A 246 13.44 13.96 13.53
N GLU A 247 14.57 13.83 12.85
CA GLU A 247 15.84 14.50 13.18
C GLU A 247 15.73 16.03 13.07
N ASN A 248 14.87 16.50 12.17
CA ASN A 248 14.60 17.93 11.95
C ASN A 248 13.37 18.45 12.71
N TYR A 249 12.87 17.72 13.72
CA TYR A 249 11.77 18.20 14.57
C TYR A 249 12.21 19.43 15.37
N THR A 250 11.38 20.48 15.39
CA THR A 250 11.62 21.63 16.29
C THR A 250 10.37 22.02 17.07
N LYS A 251 10.49 22.08 18.40
CA LYS A 251 9.42 22.51 19.31
C LYS A 251 8.95 23.95 19.08
N LYS A 252 9.81 24.81 18.50
CA LYS A 252 9.50 26.23 18.27
C LYS A 252 8.47 26.42 17.16
N THR A 253 8.56 25.64 16.09
CA THR A 253 7.66 25.75 14.93
C THR A 253 6.69 24.59 14.79
N SER A 254 6.89 23.52 15.57
CA SER A 254 6.22 22.22 15.41
C SER A 254 6.40 21.63 14.00
N ASP A 255 7.43 22.06 13.26
CA ASP A 255 7.76 21.47 11.96
C ASP A 255 8.43 20.11 12.17
N ASN A 256 8.12 19.16 11.27
CA ASN A 256 8.50 17.76 11.40
C ASN A 256 8.05 17.09 12.71
N ASP A 257 6.85 17.44 13.18
CA ASP A 257 6.24 16.85 14.37
C ASP A 257 5.71 15.43 14.09
N ILE A 258 6.64 14.49 13.93
CA ILE A 258 6.39 13.07 13.69
C ILE A 258 7.43 12.21 14.41
N ALA A 259 6.96 11.10 14.96
CA ALA A 259 7.79 10.09 15.59
C ALA A 259 7.26 8.67 15.33
N MET A 260 8.17 7.71 15.39
CA MET A 260 7.90 6.29 15.27
C MET A 260 8.21 5.57 16.58
N LEU A 261 7.31 4.68 16.98
CA LEU A 261 7.46 3.80 18.14
C LEU A 261 7.59 2.36 17.64
N HIS A 262 8.70 1.72 17.96
CA HIS A 262 8.89 0.29 17.76
C HIS A 262 8.28 -0.46 18.95
N LEU A 263 7.51 -1.50 18.64
CA LEU A 263 6.83 -2.31 19.64
C LEU A 263 7.73 -3.48 20.04
N ALA A 264 7.87 -3.71 21.35
CA ALA A 264 8.65 -4.83 21.88
C ALA A 264 8.09 -6.21 21.44
N GLU A 265 6.81 -6.25 21.08
CA GLU A 265 6.12 -7.43 20.56
C GLU A 265 5.25 -7.03 19.36
N HIS A 266 5.10 -7.95 18.40
CA HIS A 266 4.17 -7.73 17.28
C HIS A 266 2.72 -7.70 17.75
N VAL A 267 1.94 -6.77 17.23
CA VAL A 267 0.50 -6.73 17.42
C VAL A 267 -0.14 -7.97 16.80
N MET A 268 -0.98 -8.65 17.57
CA MET A 268 -1.82 -9.72 17.06
C MET A 268 -3.05 -9.09 16.38
N TYR A 269 -3.11 -9.13 15.06
CA TYR A 269 -4.22 -8.51 14.33
C TYR A 269 -5.55 -9.23 14.56
N TYR A 270 -6.60 -8.43 14.69
CA TYR A 270 -7.97 -8.87 14.87
C TYR A 270 -8.95 -7.74 14.53
N LYS A 271 -10.25 -7.98 14.67
CA LYS A 271 -11.31 -7.03 14.27
C LYS A 271 -11.26 -5.63 14.92
N TYR A 272 -10.49 -5.44 16.00
CA TYR A 272 -10.31 -4.14 16.66
C TYR A 272 -8.87 -3.62 16.65
N ALA A 273 -7.89 -4.37 16.13
CA ALA A 273 -6.53 -3.89 15.90
C ALA A 273 -6.01 -4.40 14.57
N LEU A 274 -5.90 -3.50 13.60
CA LEU A 274 -5.30 -3.73 12.28
C LEU A 274 -4.71 -2.40 11.79
N PRO A 275 -3.70 -2.43 10.91
CA PRO A 275 -2.98 -1.23 10.51
C PRO A 275 -3.78 -0.42 9.49
N ILE A 276 -3.57 0.89 9.44
CA ILE A 276 -4.04 1.72 8.32
C ILE A 276 -3.07 1.64 7.14
N CYS A 277 -3.56 1.80 5.90
CA CYS A 277 -2.65 1.85 4.75
C CYS A 277 -1.93 3.20 4.69
N LEU A 278 -0.65 3.15 4.31
CA LEU A 278 0.11 4.34 3.90
C LEU A 278 -0.08 4.54 2.38
N PRO A 279 -0.36 5.76 1.92
CA PRO A 279 -0.49 6.05 0.50
C PRO A 279 0.89 6.22 -0.15
N THR A 280 0.96 6.18 -1.48
CA THR A 280 2.11 6.77 -2.20
C THR A 280 1.96 8.28 -2.24
N ARG A 281 3.08 9.00 -2.45
CA ARG A 281 3.06 10.47 -2.59
C ARG A 281 2.10 10.91 -3.71
N ASN A 282 2.13 10.24 -4.86
CA ASN A 282 1.24 10.56 -5.98
C ASN A 282 -0.24 10.41 -5.61
N LEU A 283 -0.64 9.26 -5.05
CA LEU A 283 -2.02 9.05 -4.61
C LEU A 283 -2.43 10.11 -3.57
N ALA A 284 -1.57 10.37 -2.59
CA ALA A 284 -1.83 11.31 -1.53
C ALA A 284 -2.08 12.73 -2.06
N GLU A 285 -1.15 13.27 -2.86
CA GLU A 285 -1.22 14.65 -3.38
C GLU A 285 -2.31 14.81 -4.45
N GLN A 286 -2.47 13.82 -5.33
CA GLN A 286 -3.36 13.95 -6.48
C GLN A 286 -4.81 13.59 -6.17
N GLU A 287 -5.09 12.71 -5.21
CA GLU A 287 -6.44 12.21 -4.94
C GLU A 287 -6.89 12.44 -3.50
N LEU A 288 -6.04 12.12 -2.52
CA LEU A 288 -6.46 12.10 -1.11
C LEU A 288 -6.51 13.49 -0.49
N MET A 289 -5.58 14.39 -0.85
CA MET A 289 -5.48 15.74 -0.25
C MET A 289 -6.02 16.85 -1.15
N ARG A 290 -6.93 16.52 -2.08
CA ARG A 290 -7.62 17.53 -2.88
C ARG A 290 -8.36 18.52 -1.97
N SER A 291 -8.35 19.80 -2.35
CA SER A 291 -9.09 20.84 -1.63
C SER A 291 -10.55 20.43 -1.42
N GLY A 292 -11.07 20.61 -0.20
CA GLY A 292 -12.44 20.25 0.16
C GLY A 292 -12.67 18.75 0.39
N LYS A 293 -11.69 17.87 0.16
CA LYS A 293 -11.82 16.44 0.45
C LYS A 293 -12.06 16.24 1.94
N GLN A 294 -13.10 15.48 2.27
CA GLN A 294 -13.44 15.17 3.66
C GLN A 294 -12.43 14.19 4.26
N MET A 295 -11.96 14.55 5.46
CA MET A 295 -11.05 13.78 6.29
C MET A 295 -11.76 13.38 7.57
N VAL A 296 -11.48 12.17 8.03
CA VAL A 296 -11.90 11.67 9.34
C VAL A 296 -10.72 11.80 10.30
N VAL A 297 -10.98 12.38 11.47
CA VAL A 297 -10.03 12.43 12.58
C VAL A 297 -10.66 11.73 13.76
N THR A 298 -9.94 10.79 14.39
CA THR A 298 -10.43 10.05 15.55
C THR A 298 -9.56 10.28 16.78
N GLY A 299 -10.19 10.31 17.95
CA GLY A 299 -9.45 10.46 19.19
C GLY A 299 -10.31 10.59 20.43
N TRP A 300 -9.63 10.86 21.54
CA TRP A 300 -10.16 10.89 22.90
C TRP A 300 -9.99 12.26 23.56
N GLY A 301 -9.50 13.22 22.80
CA GLY A 301 -9.19 14.55 23.24
C GLY A 301 -10.39 15.27 23.85
N SER A 302 -10.08 16.38 24.51
CA SER A 302 -11.10 17.20 25.13
C SER A 302 -12.14 17.67 24.11
N THR A 303 -13.39 17.69 24.52
CA THR A 303 -14.49 18.21 23.69
C THR A 303 -14.56 19.74 23.69
N SER A 304 -13.72 20.44 24.45
CA SER A 304 -13.64 21.90 24.41
C SER A 304 -12.30 22.44 24.93
N GLU A 305 -11.87 23.58 24.38
CA GLU A 305 -10.65 24.29 24.80
C GLU A 305 -10.60 24.60 26.32
N ARG A 306 -11.77 24.76 26.97
CA ARG A 306 -11.89 25.12 28.38
C ARG A 306 -11.96 23.93 29.33
N ASN A 307 -12.27 22.75 28.81
CA ASN A 307 -12.40 21.54 29.62
C ASN A 307 -11.12 20.70 29.45
N SER A 308 -10.59 20.17 30.54
CA SER A 308 -9.43 19.25 30.50
C SER A 308 -9.86 17.79 30.57
N SER A 309 -11.16 17.48 30.68
CA SER A 309 -11.65 16.11 30.74
C SER A 309 -11.68 15.47 29.36
N TYR A 310 -10.98 14.35 29.21
CA TYR A 310 -11.01 13.54 27.99
C TYR A 310 -12.38 12.88 27.77
N ALA A 311 -12.71 12.60 26.50
CA ALA A 311 -13.95 11.95 26.13
C ALA A 311 -13.99 10.49 26.62
N ALA A 312 -15.05 10.07 27.33
CA ALA A 312 -15.13 8.72 27.91
C ALA A 312 -15.03 7.56 26.89
N SER A 313 -15.37 7.84 25.63
CA SER A 313 -15.28 6.93 24.49
C SER A 313 -14.67 7.63 23.29
N LEU A 314 -14.07 6.86 22.39
CA LEU A 314 -13.47 7.34 21.14
C LEU A 314 -14.52 8.13 20.36
N ARG A 315 -14.14 9.31 19.90
CA ARG A 315 -14.96 10.17 19.05
C ARG A 315 -14.29 10.34 17.70
N TYR A 316 -15.05 10.90 16.76
CA TYR A 316 -14.50 11.34 15.51
C TYR A 316 -15.11 12.69 15.10
N ILE A 317 -14.41 13.36 14.21
CA ILE A 317 -14.92 14.53 13.47
C ILE A 317 -14.65 14.32 11.98
N GLU A 318 -15.44 15.02 11.17
CA GLU A 318 -15.20 15.15 9.75
C GLU A 318 -14.97 16.61 9.39
N ILE A 319 -13.88 16.85 8.68
CA ILE A 319 -13.42 18.17 8.31
C ILE A 319 -12.81 18.13 6.90
N PRO A 320 -13.02 19.17 6.07
CA PRO A 320 -12.41 19.24 4.76
C PRO A 320 -10.92 19.64 4.85
N VAL A 321 -10.11 19.14 3.92
CA VAL A 321 -8.77 19.69 3.67
C VAL A 321 -8.86 21.11 3.14
N VAL A 322 -7.96 21.96 3.63
CA VAL A 322 -7.84 23.36 3.24
C VAL A 322 -6.52 23.57 2.48
N PRO A 323 -6.54 24.30 1.36
CA PRO A 323 -5.32 24.70 0.66
C PRO A 323 -4.34 25.45 1.57
N ARG A 324 -3.03 25.17 1.42
CA ARG A 324 -1.99 25.75 2.28
C ARG A 324 -1.97 27.29 2.27
N ASN A 325 -2.22 27.91 1.12
CA ASN A 325 -2.25 29.36 0.98
C ASN A 325 -3.38 30.00 1.80
N GLU A 326 -4.58 29.42 1.78
CA GLU A 326 -5.71 29.86 2.59
C GLU A 326 -5.43 29.65 4.08
N CYS A 327 -4.87 28.50 4.44
CA CYS A 327 -4.48 28.24 5.82
C CYS A 327 -3.44 29.25 6.32
N ALA A 328 -2.38 29.50 5.54
CA ALA A 328 -1.33 30.45 5.92
C ALA A 328 -1.83 31.89 6.09
N GLN A 329 -2.94 32.26 5.45
CA GLN A 329 -3.58 33.57 5.64
C GLN A 329 -4.41 33.63 6.94
N ALA A 330 -5.04 32.53 7.34
CA ALA A 330 -5.84 32.46 8.56
C ALA A 330 -5.01 32.25 9.83
N MET A 331 -3.88 31.54 9.72
CA MET A 331 -3.01 31.21 10.85
C MET A 331 -2.05 32.36 11.19
N SER A 332 -1.80 32.57 12.48
CA SER A 332 -0.85 33.56 12.99
C SER A 332 0.58 33.02 13.03
N PHE A 333 0.76 31.69 13.06
CA PHE A 333 2.06 31.04 12.96
C PHE A 333 2.32 30.47 11.55
N PRO A 334 3.59 30.45 11.08
CA PRO A 334 3.92 29.91 9.77
C PRO A 334 3.55 28.43 9.62
N VAL A 335 2.91 28.09 8.50
CA VAL A 335 2.58 26.70 8.12
C VAL A 335 3.54 26.25 7.03
N SER A 336 4.35 25.21 7.28
CA SER A 336 5.35 24.69 6.32
C SER A 336 4.71 23.81 5.23
N ASP A 337 5.50 23.36 4.24
CA ASP A 337 5.05 22.38 3.23
C ASP A 337 4.94 20.95 3.77
N ASN A 338 5.39 20.74 5.01
CA ASN A 338 5.28 19.48 5.75
C ASN A 338 4.00 19.40 6.59
N MET A 339 3.19 20.45 6.55
CA MET A 339 1.95 20.56 7.30
C MET A 339 0.75 20.55 6.36
N LEU A 340 -0.38 20.08 6.88
CA LEU A 340 -1.68 20.06 6.23
C LEU A 340 -2.70 20.74 7.15
N CYS A 341 -3.58 21.54 6.58
CA CYS A 341 -4.66 22.16 7.35
C CYS A 341 -5.99 21.53 6.99
N ALA A 342 -6.87 21.41 7.98
CA ALA A 342 -8.22 20.94 7.78
C ALA A 342 -9.20 21.65 8.72
N GLY A 343 -10.43 21.82 8.25
CA GLY A 343 -11.49 22.52 8.98
C GLY A 343 -12.27 23.46 8.06
N SER A 344 -13.34 24.02 8.61
CA SER A 344 -14.18 25.01 7.92
C SER A 344 -14.25 26.26 8.78
N LEU A 345 -13.95 27.43 8.21
CA LEU A 345 -14.16 28.69 8.91
C LEU A 345 -15.64 28.85 9.29
N GLY A 346 -15.91 29.40 10.48
CA GLY A 346 -17.24 29.51 11.07
C GLY A 346 -17.71 28.26 11.83
N ASP A 347 -17.17 27.08 11.53
CA ASP A 347 -17.41 25.84 12.27
C ASP A 347 -16.54 25.82 13.55
N ARG A 348 -16.96 25.02 14.54
CA ARG A 348 -16.22 24.77 15.78
C ARG A 348 -15.68 23.34 15.85
N LYS A 349 -15.89 22.52 14.81
CA LYS A 349 -15.31 21.18 14.71
C LYS A 349 -13.80 21.26 14.56
N ASP A 350 -13.10 20.68 15.51
CA ASP A 350 -11.65 20.65 15.54
C ASP A 350 -11.16 19.51 16.44
N SER A 351 -9.94 19.06 16.19
CA SER A 351 -9.19 18.21 17.13
C SER A 351 -8.77 19.04 18.34
N CYS A 352 -8.56 18.42 19.50
CA CYS A 352 -8.13 19.17 20.67
C CYS A 352 -7.16 18.39 21.56
N SER A 353 -6.87 18.95 22.74
CA SER A 353 -5.91 18.40 23.71
C SER A 353 -6.16 16.92 23.97
N GLY A 354 -5.17 16.07 23.69
CA GLY A 354 -5.24 14.62 23.82
C GLY A 354 -5.44 13.86 22.52
N ASP A 355 -5.81 14.54 21.42
CA ASP A 355 -5.87 13.94 20.08
C ASP A 355 -4.51 13.94 19.37
N SER A 356 -3.55 14.72 19.86
CA SER A 356 -2.18 14.82 19.33
C SER A 356 -1.58 13.46 19.00
N GLY A 357 -0.92 13.35 17.84
CA GLY A 357 -0.38 12.11 17.30
C GLY A 357 -1.44 11.13 16.76
N GLY A 358 -2.73 11.41 16.94
CA GLY A 358 -3.83 10.62 16.41
C GLY A 358 -3.97 10.73 14.88
N PRO A 359 -4.73 9.81 14.27
CA PRO A 359 -4.83 9.70 12.82
C PRO A 359 -5.78 10.72 12.20
N MET A 360 -5.36 11.29 11.07
CA MET A 360 -6.25 11.89 10.07
C MET A 360 -6.21 11.06 8.79
N PHE A 361 -7.34 10.57 8.33
CA PHE A 361 -7.42 9.59 7.26
C PHE A 361 -8.65 9.79 6.36
N THR A 362 -8.61 9.25 5.15
CA THR A 362 -9.72 9.29 4.21
C THR A 362 -9.84 7.98 3.44
N ARG A 363 -11.02 7.75 2.87
CA ARG A 363 -11.31 6.56 2.07
C ARG A 363 -11.04 6.85 0.59
N TYR A 364 -10.32 5.94 -0.05
CA TYR A 364 -10.17 5.90 -1.50
C TYR A 364 -10.59 4.51 -1.99
N LYS A 365 -11.59 4.48 -2.87
CA LYS A 365 -12.32 3.26 -3.23
C LYS A 365 -12.76 2.53 -1.94
N ASP A 366 -12.31 1.31 -1.69
CA ASP A 366 -12.69 0.53 -0.50
C ASP A 366 -11.62 0.44 0.59
N THR A 367 -10.60 1.30 0.54
CA THR A 367 -9.46 1.26 1.47
C THR A 367 -9.25 2.61 2.16
N TRP A 368 -9.00 2.58 3.47
CA TRP A 368 -8.67 3.75 4.28
C TRP A 368 -7.16 4.02 4.30
N PHE A 369 -6.78 5.26 4.00
CA PHE A 369 -5.40 5.70 3.93
C PHE A 369 -5.11 6.80 4.94
N LEU A 370 -3.96 6.70 5.62
CA LEU A 370 -3.46 7.73 6.51
C LEU A 370 -2.96 8.92 5.70
N VAL A 371 -3.43 10.11 6.05
CA VAL A 371 -3.08 11.36 5.36
C VAL A 371 -2.30 12.30 6.26
N GLY A 372 -2.65 12.35 7.56
CA GLY A 372 -1.97 13.21 8.50
C GLY A 372 -1.99 12.69 9.94
N LEU A 373 -1.21 13.38 10.78
CA LEU A 373 -1.20 13.18 12.23
C LEU A 373 -1.62 14.49 12.91
N VAL A 374 -2.49 14.42 13.91
CA VAL A 374 -2.88 15.61 14.70
C VAL A 374 -1.62 16.20 15.34
N SER A 375 -1.34 17.49 15.11
CA SER A 375 -0.11 18.13 15.60
C SER A 375 -0.42 19.33 16.49
N TRP A 376 -0.92 20.43 15.95
CA TRP A 376 -1.18 21.67 16.70
C TRP A 376 -2.33 22.49 16.13
N GLY A 377 -2.76 23.52 16.87
CA GLY A 377 -3.79 24.46 16.47
C GLY A 377 -3.77 25.72 17.34
N GLU A 378 -4.37 26.81 16.86
CA GLU A 378 -4.50 28.05 17.63
C GLU A 378 -5.77 28.03 18.48
N GLY A 379 -5.71 27.31 19.61
CA GLY A 379 -6.90 26.90 20.35
C GLY A 379 -7.59 25.71 19.70
N CYS A 380 -8.80 25.37 20.16
CA CYS A 380 -9.59 24.28 19.57
C CYS A 380 -10.96 24.80 19.15
N GLY A 381 -11.31 24.63 17.87
CA GLY A 381 -12.64 24.99 17.37
C GLY A 381 -12.91 26.49 17.33
N ARG A 382 -11.85 27.29 17.13
CA ARG A 382 -11.97 28.73 16.91
C ARG A 382 -12.43 28.97 15.47
N ARG A 383 -13.51 29.74 15.31
CA ARG A 383 -14.19 29.96 14.02
C ARG A 383 -13.30 30.54 12.91
N GLU A 384 -12.23 31.24 13.27
CA GLU A 384 -11.33 31.90 12.32
C GLU A 384 -10.02 31.13 12.12
N LYS A 385 -9.92 29.88 12.59
CA LYS A 385 -8.69 29.08 12.59
C LYS A 385 -8.94 27.67 12.10
N PHE A 386 -7.86 27.03 11.65
CA PHE A 386 -7.86 25.64 11.22
C PHE A 386 -7.05 24.76 12.19
N GLY A 387 -7.32 23.46 12.18
CA GLY A 387 -6.44 22.47 12.78
C GLY A 387 -5.25 22.18 11.87
N VAL A 388 -4.07 22.00 12.44
CA VAL A 388 -2.82 21.72 11.71
C VAL A 388 -2.33 20.31 12.01
N TYR A 389 -2.02 19.59 10.93
CA TYR A 389 -1.67 18.18 10.93
C TYR A 389 -0.32 18.00 10.26
N THR A 390 0.49 17.06 10.74
CA THR A 390 1.71 16.65 10.04
C THR A 390 1.33 15.90 8.77
N LYS A 391 1.87 16.31 7.61
CA LYS A 391 1.53 15.76 6.29
C LYS A 391 2.31 14.48 6.01
N VAL A 392 1.69 13.31 6.18
CA VAL A 392 2.36 12.00 6.14
C VAL A 392 3.03 11.71 4.80
N SER A 393 2.50 12.24 3.68
CA SER A 393 3.09 12.05 2.34
C SER A 393 4.53 12.54 2.20
N GLN A 394 4.98 13.47 3.05
CA GLN A 394 6.35 14.00 3.06
C GLN A 394 7.34 13.09 3.81
N TYR A 395 6.84 12.11 4.57
CA TYR A 395 7.65 11.27 5.46
C TYR A 395 7.66 9.79 5.06
N LEU A 396 7.05 9.42 3.93
CA LEU A 396 6.91 8.03 3.51
C LEU A 396 8.27 7.31 3.40
N GLU A 397 9.26 7.95 2.78
CA GLU A 397 10.61 7.39 2.66
C GLU A 397 11.29 7.22 4.03
N TRP A 398 11.13 8.20 4.92
CA TRP A 398 11.65 8.14 6.29
C TRP A 398 11.00 7.01 7.09
N ILE A 399 9.69 6.81 6.94
CA ILE A 399 8.93 5.71 7.57
C ILE A 399 9.42 4.36 7.04
N GLU A 400 9.49 4.19 5.72
CA GLU A 400 9.91 2.94 5.09
C GLU A 400 11.34 2.56 5.47
N HIS A 401 12.25 3.54 5.54
CA HIS A 401 13.64 3.34 5.96
C HIS A 401 13.73 2.72 7.37
N HIS A 402 12.98 3.26 8.33
CA HIS A 402 12.97 2.76 9.71
C HIS A 402 12.35 1.37 9.83
N ILE A 403 11.27 1.11 9.09
CA ILE A 403 10.67 -0.23 9.02
C ILE A 403 11.69 -1.23 8.47
N ALA A 404 12.35 -0.91 7.36
CA ALA A 404 13.29 -1.81 6.69
C ALA A 404 14.53 -2.13 7.54
N MET A 405 15.11 -1.13 8.22
CA MET A 405 16.29 -1.34 9.08
C MET A 405 16.01 -2.23 10.31
N SER A 406 14.75 -2.32 10.73
CA SER A 406 14.34 -3.16 11.87
C SER A 406 14.00 -4.60 11.47
N ALA A 407 13.91 -4.90 10.17
CA ALA A 407 13.68 -6.27 9.73
C ALA A 407 14.92 -7.13 10.07
N PRO A 408 14.75 -8.30 10.72
CA PRO A 408 15.89 -9.17 10.99
C PRO A 408 16.55 -9.53 9.66
N SER A 409 17.88 -9.37 9.58
CA SER A 409 18.64 -9.84 8.43
C SER A 409 18.31 -11.33 8.26
N LYS A 410 17.84 -11.72 7.06
CA LYS A 410 17.77 -13.12 6.67
C LYS A 410 19.22 -13.65 6.68
N GLY A 411 19.60 -14.22 7.81
CA GLY A 411 20.88 -14.91 8.02
C GLY A 411 20.85 -16.30 7.43
#